data_AF-A0A553MXI8-F1
#
_entry.id   AF-A0A553MXI8-F1
#
_cell.length_a   1.000
_cell.length_b   1.000
_cell.length_c   1.000
_cell.angle_alpha   90.00
_cell.angle_beta   90.00
_cell.angle_gamma   90.00
#
_symmetry.space_group_name_H-M   'P 1'
#
loop_
_entity.id
_entity.type
_entity.pdbx_description
1 polymer ?
#
loop_
_entity_poly.entity_id
_entity_poly.type
_entity_poly.pdbx_seq_one_letter_code
_entity_poly.pdbx_strand_id
1 'polypeptide(L)' 'MDDFSSISLLSLAMLVGCYVAGTIPLAVNFSEEKLKLVTVLGAGLLCGTALAVIIPEGVHALYEEMLEGISSFNLS' A
#
# COMPACT_ATOMS: atom_id res chain seq x y z
N MET A 1 -15.30 -9.85 -20.85
CA MET A 1 -15.83 -8.73 -20.02
C MET A 1 -15.34 -8.91 -18.58
N ASP A 2 -14.06 -9.23 -18.40
CA ASP A 2 -13.59 -9.91 -17.18
C ASP A 2 -12.64 -9.02 -16.35
N ASP A 3 -11.85 -8.16 -17.00
CA ASP A 3 -10.93 -7.24 -16.34
C ASP A 3 -11.66 -6.14 -15.57
N PHE A 4 -12.67 -5.52 -16.20
CA PHE A 4 -13.49 -4.50 -15.55
C PHE A 4 -14.24 -5.06 -14.34
N SER A 5 -14.75 -6.30 -14.45
CA SER A 5 -15.41 -6.99 -13.34
C SER A 5 -14.41 -7.27 -12.21
N SER A 6 -13.19 -7.69 -12.53
CA SER A 6 -12.15 -7.99 -11.53
C SER A 6 -11.69 -6.75 -10.78
N ILE A 7 -11.42 -5.64 -11.49
CA ILE A 7 -11.02 -4.37 -10.88
C ILE A 7 -12.15 -3.79 -10.03
N SER A 8 -13.40 -3.86 -10.52
CA SER A 8 -14.57 -3.43 -9.75
C SER A 8 -14.71 -4.22 -8.45
N LEU A 9 -14.51 -5.53 -8.50
CA LEU A 9 -14.62 -6.41 -7.33
C LEU A 9 -13.49 -6.16 -6.32
N LEU A 10 -12.24 -6.00 -6.77
CA LEU A 10 -11.09 -5.63 -5.93
C LEU A 10 -11.27 -4.27 -5.26
N SER A 11 -11.75 -3.26 -6.00
CA SER A 11 -12.03 -1.94 -5.45
C SER A 11 -13.11 -2.00 -4.37
N LEU A 12 -14.20 -2.74 -4.61
CA LEU A 12 -15.27 -2.93 -3.63
C LEU A 12 -14.76 -3.67 -2.38
N ALA A 13 -13.95 -4.71 -2.59
CA ALA A 13 -13.33 -5.47 -1.50
C ALA A 13 -12.40 -4.58 -0.65
N MET A 14 -11.59 -3.72 -1.27
CA MET A 14 -10.74 -2.77 -0.57
C MET A 14 -11.56 -1.75 0.23
N LEU A 15 -12.64 -1.21 -0.36
CA LEU A 15 -13.56 -0.29 0.32
C LEU A 15 -14.16 -0.94 1.57
N VAL A 16 -14.76 -2.12 1.42
CA VAL A 16 -15.41 -2.83 2.53
C VAL A 16 -14.39 -3.26 3.57
N GLY A 17 -13.25 -3.81 3.14
CA GLY A 17 -12.17 -4.25 4.02
C GLY A 17 -11.61 -3.10 4.86
N CYS A 18 -11.28 -1.96 4.25
CA CYS A 18 -10.79 -0.79 4.96
C CYS A 18 -11.84 -0.18 5.89
N TYR A 19 -13.11 -0.12 5.45
CA TYR A 19 -14.19 0.38 6.28
C TYR A 19 -14.41 -0.47 7.53
N VAL A 20 -14.46 -1.80 7.38
CA VAL A 20 -14.60 -2.73 8.50
C VAL A 20 -13.36 -2.70 9.40
N ALA A 21 -12.16 -2.78 8.83
CA ALA A 21 -10.91 -2.73 9.59
C ALA A 21 -10.74 -1.42 10.37
N GLY A 22 -11.18 -0.27 9.82
CA GLY A 22 -11.12 1.03 10.49
C GLY A 22 -12.20 1.21 11.57
N THR A 23 -13.37 0.61 11.39
CA THR A 23 -14.48 0.68 12.36
C THR A 23 -14.34 -0.31 13.51
N ILE A 24 -13.61 -1.41 13.34
CA ILE A 24 -13.34 -2.39 14.40
C ILE A 24 -12.69 -1.72 15.64
N PRO A 25 -11.54 -1.01 15.55
CA PRO A 25 -10.91 -0.36 16.70
C PRO A 25 -11.80 0.70 17.38
N LEU A 26 -12.74 1.29 16.65
CA LEU A 26 -13.69 2.29 17.15
C LEU A 26 -14.89 1.66 17.88
N ALA A 27 -15.34 0.47 17.44
CA ALA A 27 -16.52 -0.20 17.97
C ALA A 27 -16.25 -1.05 19.22
N VAL A 28 -15.04 -1.60 19.37
CA VAL A 28 -14.68 -2.33 20.59
C VAL A 28 -14.31 -1.31 21.68
N ASN A 29 -14.94 -1.40 22.86
CA ASN A 29 -14.63 -0.55 24.02
C ASN A 29 -13.26 -0.96 24.63
N PHE A 30 -12.20 -0.69 23.88
CA PHE A 30 -10.83 -0.95 24.29
C PHE A 30 -10.38 0.15 25.25
N SER A 31 -9.85 -0.24 26.41
CA SER A 31 -9.11 0.71 27.28
C SER A 31 -7.81 1.18 26.58
N GLU A 32 -7.12 2.21 27.08
CA GLU A 32 -6.03 2.90 26.36
C GLU A 32 -4.90 2.00 25.82
N GLU A 33 -4.49 0.97 26.57
CA GLU A 33 -3.37 0.10 26.16
C GLU A 33 -3.63 -0.69 24.86
N LYS A 34 -4.87 -1.05 24.58
CA LYS A 34 -5.22 -1.91 23.43
C LYS A 34 -5.33 -1.07 22.16
N LEU A 35 -5.83 0.16 22.29
CA LEU A 35 -5.73 1.15 21.21
C LEU A 35 -4.26 1.45 20.86
N LYS A 36 -3.38 1.58 21.86
CA LYS A 36 -1.95 1.79 21.62
C LYS A 36 -1.32 0.60 20.87
N LEU A 37 -1.69 -0.63 21.19
CA LEU A 37 -1.19 -1.82 20.51
C LEU A 37 -1.63 -1.85 19.04
N VAL A 38 -2.90 -1.54 18.75
CA VAL A 38 -3.42 -1.44 17.38
C VAL A 38 -2.69 -0.35 16.59
N THR A 39 -2.44 0.81 17.19
CA THR A 39 -1.70 1.89 16.54
C THR A 39 -0.25 1.50 16.22
N VAL A 40 0.45 0.85 17.15
CA VAL A 40 1.81 0.35 16.92
C VAL A 40 1.83 -0.72 15.83
N LEU A 41 0.85 -1.62 15.84
CA LEU A 41 0.73 -2.69 14.83
C LEU A 41 0.42 -2.11 13.45
N GLY A 42 -0.49 -1.13 13.37
CA GLY A 42 -0.79 -0.41 12.13
C GLY A 42 0.42 0.36 11.60
N ALA A 43 1.15 1.08 12.46
CA ALA A 43 2.38 1.76 12.09
C ALA A 43 3.46 0.77 11.59
N GLY A 44 3.60 -0.38 12.25
CA GLY A 44 4.49 -1.46 11.84
C GLY A 44 4.13 -2.06 10.48
N LEU A 45 2.84 -2.28 10.22
CA LEU A 45 2.34 -2.80 8.94
C LEU A 45 2.57 -1.80 7.79
N LEU A 46 2.29 -0.51 8.02
CA LEU A 46 2.58 0.54 7.04
C LEU A 46 4.08 0.67 6.75
N CYS A 47 4.92 0.68 7.79
CA CYS A 47 6.38 0.74 7.64
C CYS A 47 6.92 -0.51 6.94
N GLY A 48 6.42 -1.70 7.28
CA GLY A 48 6.81 -2.95 6.63
C GLY A 48 6.51 -2.95 5.13
N THR A 49 5.31 -2.48 4.74
CA THR A 49 4.93 -2.36 3.33
C THR A 49 5.82 -1.35 2.60
N ALA A 50 6.11 -0.23 3.26
CA ALA A 50 7.00 0.80 2.71
C ALA A 50 8.41 0.22 2.43
N LEU A 51 9.00 -0.50 3.39
CA LEU A 51 10.36 -1.01 3.26
C LEU A 51 10.47 -2.23 2.34
N ALA A 52 9.54 -3.17 2.41
CA ALA A 52 9.65 -4.45 1.70
C ALA A 52 9.24 -4.36 0.23
N VAL A 53 8.38 -3.41 -0.13
CA VAL A 53 7.72 -3.39 -1.45
C VAL A 53 7.85 -1.99 -2.08
N ILE A 54 7.39 -0.94 -1.41
CA ILE A 54 7.37 0.42 -2.00
C ILE A 54 8.79 0.94 -2.33
N ILE A 55 9.75 0.82 -1.40
CA ILE A 55 11.14 1.26 -1.65
C ILE A 55 11.78 0.47 -2.80
N PRO A 56 11.80 -0.87 -2.81
CA PRO A 56 12.45 -1.62 -3.90
C PRO A 56 11.78 -1.41 -5.26
N GLU A 57 10.45 -1.32 -5.32
CA GLU A 57 9.74 -1.02 -6.57
C GLU A 57 10.03 0.40 -7.06
N GLY A 58 10.06 1.38 -6.15
CA GLY A 58 10.39 2.78 -6.47
C GLY A 58 11.82 2.94 -6.96
N VAL A 59 12.79 2.25 -6.34
CA VAL A 59 14.18 2.26 -6.80
C VAL A 59 14.31 1.59 -8.17
N HIS A 60 13.61 0.48 -8.41
CA HIS A 60 13.61 -0.21 -9.69
C HIS A 60 13.13 0.71 -10.82
N ALA A 61 12.00 1.40 -10.61
CA ALA A 61 11.46 2.36 -11.57
C ALA A 61 12.43 3.51 -11.87
N LEU A 62 13.10 4.05 -10.85
CA LEU A 62 14.08 5.13 -11.02
C LEU A 62 15.30 4.71 -11.85
N TYR A 63 15.80 3.48 -11.64
CA TYR A 63 16.94 2.98 -12.40
C TYR A 63 16.58 2.67 -13.86
N GLU A 64 15.39 2.14 -14.13
CA GLU A 64 14.91 1.95 -15.50
C GLU A 64 14.76 3.29 -16.25
N GLU A 65 14.15 4.29 -15.60
CA GLU A 65 13.99 5.63 -16.18
C GLU A 65 15.36 6.30 -16.47
N MET A 66 16.34 6.14 -15.58
CA MET A 66 17.71 6.62 -15.81
C MET A 66 18.37 5.94 -17.03
N LEU A 67 18.20 4.63 -17.16
CA LEU A 67 18.79 3.84 -18.26
C LEU A 67 18.22 4.27 -19.62
N GLU A 68 16.91 4.48 -19.72
CA GLU A 68 16.25 4.99 -20.94
C GLU A 68 16.70 6.42 -21.29
N GLY A 69 16.88 7.28 -20.28
CA GLY A 69 17.39 8.64 -20.47
C GLY A 69 18.80 8.65 -21.09
N ILE A 70 19.68 7.74 -20.67
CA ILE A 70 21.04 7.61 -21.22
C ILE A 70 21.01 7.09 -22.66
N SER A 71 20.14 6.11 -22.97
CA SER A 71 20.01 5.60 -24.34
C SER A 71 19.48 6.67 -25.31
N SER A 72 18.61 7.56 -24.83
CA SER A 72 18.07 8.67 -25.61
C SER A 72 19.13 9.74 -25.93
N PHE A 73 20.08 9.95 -25.00
CA PHE A 73 21.18 10.90 -25.20
C PHE A 73 22.31 10.35 -26.09
N ASN A 74 22.51 9.03 -26.12
CA ASN A 74 23.54 8.42 -26.97
C ASN A 74 23.15 8.36 -28.46
N LEU A 75 21.87 8.58 -28.77
CA LEU A 75 21.32 8.58 -30.14
C LEU A 75 21.19 10.00 -30.75
N SER A 76 21.62 11.05 -30.05
CA SER A 76 21.71 12.44 -30.54
C SER A 76 23.16 12.87 -30.70
#